data_AF-A0A814LYY8-F1
#
_entry.id   AF-A0A814LYY8-F1
#
_cell.length_a   1.000
_cell.length_b   1.000
_cell.length_c   1.000
_cell.angle_alpha   90.00
_cell.angle_beta   90.00
_cell.angle_gamma   90.00
#
_symmetry.space_group_name_H-M   'P 1'
#
loop_
_entity.id
_entity.type
_entity.pdbx_description
1 polymer ?
#
loop_
_entity_poly.entity_id
_entity_poly.type
_entity_poly.pdbx_seq_one_letter_code
_entity_poly.pdbx_strand_id
1 'polypeptide(L)'
;MIELLLRRENGTAAPVPVFRAWKSTLYSIRKIILPPTPLSISSIYIPEDIRYNNTKKESLFCNSPSPDKVIAFALEEALKLLSPNPHWNGDDTFRTSPALFARSYYIYVWDEYSMKPIIYSCYENKSETCCHKLLESLFVHVKKRNITLNPSTIFIDFEQLTLSKQENVHREIANIIALPLILPNEINNCMENIIDELCNYDSELEKLTNYVIKNYIEDARFSSAMWNNFDTIDERPRTNSHL
;
A
#
# COMPACT_ATOMS: atom_id res chain seq x y z
N MET A 1 -27.86 -21.56 -19.82
CA MET A 1 -26.61 -21.67 -20.61
C MET A 1 -25.37 -21.68 -19.70
N ILE A 2 -25.40 -22.41 -18.58
CA ILE A 2 -24.26 -22.63 -17.66
C ILE A 2 -24.04 -24.13 -17.42
N GLU A 3 -24.94 -25.01 -17.90
CA GLU A 3 -24.81 -26.47 -17.78
C GLU A 3 -23.86 -27.15 -18.79
N LEU A 4 -23.26 -26.41 -19.72
CA LEU A 4 -22.39 -27.00 -20.75
C LEU A 4 -20.95 -27.30 -20.30
N LEU A 5 -20.64 -27.12 -19.01
CA LEU A 5 -19.28 -27.32 -18.46
C LEU A 5 -19.18 -28.48 -17.45
N LEU A 6 -20.18 -29.34 -17.35
CA LEU A 6 -20.05 -30.58 -16.58
C LEU A 6 -19.57 -31.71 -17.50
N ARG A 7 -18.32 -32.12 -17.25
CA ARG A 7 -17.67 -33.40 -17.57
C ARG A 7 -18.16 -34.10 -18.85
N ARG A 8 -17.31 -34.09 -19.88
CA ARG A 8 -17.27 -35.23 -20.81
C ARG A 8 -16.74 -36.44 -20.03
N GLU A 9 -17.63 -37.38 -19.73
CA GLU A 9 -17.26 -38.75 -19.35
C GLU A 9 -16.60 -39.40 -20.57
N ASN A 10 -15.28 -39.27 -20.69
CA ASN A 10 -14.38 -40.18 -21.42
C ASN A 10 -12.95 -39.73 -21.11
N GLY A 11 -12.13 -40.65 -20.61
CA GLY A 11 -10.86 -40.42 -19.92
C GLY A 11 -9.68 -39.92 -20.78
N THR A 12 -9.89 -38.92 -21.63
CA THR A 12 -8.81 -38.15 -22.26
C THR A 12 -9.05 -36.66 -22.02
N ALA A 13 -8.18 -36.05 -21.21
CA ALA A 13 -8.23 -34.61 -20.97
C ALA A 13 -7.94 -33.88 -22.29
N ALA A 14 -8.97 -33.22 -22.85
CA ALA A 14 -8.77 -32.35 -24.00
C ALA A 14 -7.78 -31.22 -23.61
N PRO A 15 -6.86 -30.83 -24.50
CA PRO A 15 -5.92 -29.76 -24.20
C PRO A 15 -6.69 -28.48 -23.88
N VAL A 16 -6.41 -27.89 -22.70
CA VAL A 16 -7.01 -26.63 -22.29
C VAL A 16 -6.60 -25.56 -23.31
N PRO A 17 -7.55 -24.86 -23.96
CA PRO A 17 -7.22 -23.86 -24.96
C PRO A 17 -6.38 -22.73 -24.37
N VAL A 18 -5.41 -22.23 -25.12
CA VAL A 18 -4.59 -21.08 -24.72
C VAL A 18 -5.44 -19.80 -24.64
N PHE A 19 -5.15 -18.92 -23.67
CA PHE A 19 -5.94 -17.70 -23.39
C PHE A 19 -6.32 -16.90 -24.63
N ARG A 20 -5.42 -16.78 -25.61
CA ARG A 20 -5.67 -16.05 -26.87
C ARG A 20 -6.87 -16.59 -27.65
N ALA A 21 -7.06 -17.91 -27.67
CA ALA A 21 -8.18 -18.54 -28.37
C ALA A 21 -9.53 -18.21 -27.72
N TRP A 22 -9.54 -17.93 -26.41
CA TRP A 22 -10.76 -17.68 -25.63
C TRP A 22 -10.97 -16.21 -25.28
N LYS A 23 -9.99 -15.35 -25.58
CA LYS A 23 -10.00 -13.94 -25.23
C LYS A 23 -11.31 -13.26 -25.64
N SER A 24 -11.68 -13.36 -26.92
CA SER A 24 -12.90 -12.72 -27.46
C SER A 24 -14.16 -13.22 -26.75
N THR A 25 -14.33 -14.53 -26.63
CA THR A 25 -15.47 -15.16 -25.94
C THR A 25 -15.57 -14.71 -24.48
N LEU A 26 -14.45 -14.69 -23.75
CA LEU A 26 -14.40 -14.23 -22.36
C LEU A 26 -14.83 -12.76 -22.23
N TYR A 27 -14.35 -11.88 -23.11
CA TYR A 27 -14.76 -10.46 -23.09
C TYR A 27 -16.23 -10.28 -23.46
N SER A 28 -16.76 -11.02 -24.43
CA SER A 28 -18.18 -10.99 -24.78
C SER A 28 -19.07 -11.44 -23.63
N ILE A 29 -18.72 -12.56 -22.97
CA ILE A 29 -19.45 -13.05 -21.79
C ILE A 29 -19.35 -12.02 -20.66
N ARG A 30 -18.16 -11.47 -20.39
CA ARG A 30 -17.98 -10.41 -19.38
C ARG A 30 -18.86 -9.20 -19.65
N LYS A 31 -19.01 -8.78 -20.91
CA LYS A 31 -19.87 -7.64 -21.28
C LYS A 31 -21.37 -7.91 -21.07
N ILE A 32 -21.77 -9.17 -21.04
CA ILE A 32 -23.16 -9.59 -20.73
C ILE A 32 -23.39 -9.64 -19.22
N ILE A 33 -22.40 -10.09 -18.44
CA ILE A 33 -22.54 -10.37 -17.01
C ILE A 33 -22.16 -9.18 -16.12
N LEU A 34 -21.15 -8.38 -16.52
CA LEU A 34 -20.63 -7.27 -15.73
C LEU A 34 -21.28 -5.95 -16.12
N PRO A 35 -21.39 -4.98 -15.19
CA PRO A 35 -21.85 -3.64 -15.50
C PRO A 35 -20.94 -2.99 -16.56
N PRO A 36 -21.50 -2.05 -17.36
CA PRO A 36 -20.72 -1.32 -18.35
C PRO A 36 -19.55 -0.57 -17.67
N THR A 37 -18.43 -0.46 -18.39
CA THR A 37 -17.28 0.29 -17.89
C THR A 37 -17.70 1.74 -17.62
N PRO A 38 -17.51 2.25 -16.39
CA PRO A 38 -17.85 3.63 -16.06
C PRO A 38 -17.02 4.61 -16.91
N LEU A 39 -17.63 5.75 -17.24
CA LEU A 39 -16.99 6.81 -18.05
C LEU A 39 -16.33 7.89 -17.18
N SER A 40 -16.76 8.02 -15.92
CA SER A 40 -16.22 8.96 -14.94
C SER A 40 -16.30 8.40 -13.53
N ILE A 41 -15.48 8.92 -12.62
CA ILE A 41 -15.44 8.52 -11.20
C ILE A 41 -16.82 8.66 -10.54
N SER A 42 -17.51 9.77 -10.82
CA SER A 42 -18.84 10.04 -10.27
C SER A 42 -19.93 9.10 -10.80
N SER A 43 -19.72 8.50 -11.98
CA SER A 43 -20.63 7.52 -12.58
C SER A 43 -20.45 6.08 -12.05
N ILE A 44 -19.44 5.84 -11.21
CA ILE A 44 -19.17 4.51 -10.68
C ILE A 44 -20.29 4.09 -9.72
N TYR A 45 -21.07 3.11 -10.17
CA TYR A 45 -22.06 2.40 -9.39
C TYR A 45 -21.60 0.96 -9.16
N ILE A 46 -21.70 0.48 -7.91
CA ILE A 46 -21.40 -0.91 -7.53
C ILE A 46 -22.73 -1.63 -7.25
N PRO A 47 -23.22 -2.45 -8.19
CA PRO A 47 -24.41 -3.29 -7.99
C PRO A 47 -24.27 -4.18 -6.76
N GLU A 48 -25.39 -4.49 -6.11
CA GLU A 48 -25.43 -5.33 -4.91
C GLU A 48 -24.81 -6.72 -5.16
N ASP A 49 -25.10 -7.31 -6.33
CA ASP A 49 -24.67 -8.68 -6.69
C ASP A 49 -23.14 -8.85 -6.74
N ILE A 50 -22.39 -7.76 -6.95
CA ILE A 50 -20.92 -7.79 -7.02
C ILE A 50 -20.24 -7.32 -5.73
N ARG A 51 -21.01 -7.00 -4.68
CA ARG A 51 -20.48 -6.66 -3.35
C ARG A 51 -20.10 -7.89 -2.54
N TYR A 52 -20.64 -9.04 -2.92
CA TYR A 52 -20.44 -10.32 -2.25
C TYR A 52 -19.52 -11.21 -3.06
N ASN A 53 -18.68 -11.97 -2.37
CA ASN A 53 -17.90 -13.03 -3.00
C ASN A 53 -18.74 -14.28 -3.29
N ASN A 54 -18.15 -15.31 -3.91
CA ASN A 54 -18.81 -16.59 -4.23
C ASN A 54 -19.37 -17.33 -3.00
N THR A 55 -18.94 -16.96 -1.78
CA THR A 55 -19.43 -17.51 -0.51
C THR A 55 -20.46 -16.61 0.17
N LYS A 56 -21.02 -15.62 -0.55
CA LYS A 56 -22.00 -14.64 -0.06
C LYS A 56 -21.50 -13.76 1.08
N LYS A 57 -20.19 -13.55 1.17
CA LYS A 57 -19.61 -12.61 2.15
C LYS A 57 -19.40 -11.26 1.49
N GLU A 58 -19.96 -10.23 2.11
CA GLU A 58 -19.78 -8.84 1.69
C GLU A 58 -18.31 -8.45 1.89
N SER A 59 -17.69 -7.89 0.85
CA SER A 59 -16.32 -7.36 0.92
C SER A 59 -16.26 -5.84 0.79
N LEU A 60 -17.25 -5.19 0.22
CA LEU A 60 -17.26 -3.73 0.07
C LEU A 60 -17.57 -3.07 1.43
N PHE A 61 -16.67 -2.23 1.93
CA PHE A 61 -16.90 -1.50 3.19
C PHE A 61 -16.87 0.03 3.05
N CYS A 62 -16.28 0.54 1.96
CA CYS A 62 -16.28 1.97 1.66
C CYS A 62 -16.68 2.20 0.21
N ASN A 63 -17.61 3.12 -0.01
CA ASN A 63 -17.97 3.65 -1.33
C ASN A 63 -18.40 5.11 -1.15
N SER A 64 -17.43 5.98 -0.89
CA SER A 64 -17.70 7.39 -0.60
C SER A 64 -18.11 8.16 -1.88
N PRO A 65 -18.81 9.29 -1.74
CA PRO A 65 -19.08 10.17 -2.89
C PRO A 65 -17.83 10.94 -3.31
N SER A 66 -17.81 11.37 -4.58
CA SER A 66 -16.86 12.35 -5.13
C SER A 66 -17.29 13.77 -4.69
N PRO A 67 -16.36 14.73 -4.50
CA PRO A 67 -14.90 14.61 -4.66
C PRO A 67 -14.24 13.77 -3.55
N ASP A 68 -13.01 13.34 -3.79
CA ASP A 68 -12.24 12.42 -2.93
C ASP A 68 -12.96 11.08 -2.74
N LYS A 69 -13.47 10.52 -3.84
CA LYS A 69 -14.10 9.20 -3.86
C LYS A 69 -13.08 8.13 -3.49
N VAL A 70 -13.50 7.29 -2.56
CA VAL A 70 -12.78 6.11 -2.07
C VAL A 70 -13.72 4.93 -2.23
N ILE A 71 -13.19 3.88 -2.85
CA ILE A 71 -13.83 2.56 -2.85
C ILE A 71 -12.87 1.62 -2.15
N ALA A 72 -13.34 0.88 -1.14
CA ALA A 72 -12.50 -0.03 -0.38
C ALA A 72 -13.18 -1.36 -0.09
N PHE A 73 -12.37 -2.41 -0.14
CA PHE A 73 -12.76 -3.79 -0.02
C PHE A 73 -11.90 -4.51 1.02
N ALA A 74 -12.55 -5.30 1.87
CA ALA A 74 -11.93 -6.25 2.78
C ALA A 74 -12.95 -7.31 3.19
N LEU A 75 -12.51 -8.55 3.32
CA LEU A 75 -13.33 -9.60 3.93
C LEU A 75 -13.28 -9.47 5.45
N GLU A 76 -14.38 -9.79 6.13
CA GLU A 76 -14.42 -9.77 7.60
C GLU A 76 -13.32 -10.65 8.22
N GLU A 77 -13.04 -11.82 7.63
CA GLU A 77 -11.98 -12.71 8.10
C GLU A 77 -10.60 -12.08 7.97
N ALA A 78 -10.37 -11.29 6.91
CA ALA A 78 -9.12 -10.58 6.73
C ALA A 78 -9.01 -9.43 7.76
N LEU A 79 -10.11 -8.71 8.03
CA LEU A 79 -10.13 -7.65 9.04
C LEU A 79 -9.81 -8.16 10.44
N LYS A 80 -10.20 -9.40 10.78
CA LYS A 80 -9.82 -10.04 12.06
C LYS A 80 -8.32 -10.23 12.22
N LEU A 81 -7.55 -10.23 11.13
CA LEU A 81 -6.09 -10.28 11.18
C LEU A 81 -5.47 -8.93 11.58
N LEU A 82 -6.21 -7.82 11.48
CA LEU A 82 -5.72 -6.52 11.95
C LEU A 82 -5.69 -6.42 13.49
N SER A 83 -6.62 -7.08 14.18
CA SER A 83 -6.74 -7.02 15.65
C SER A 83 -5.49 -7.48 16.41
N PRO A 84 -4.90 -8.66 16.13
CA PRO A 84 -3.69 -9.10 16.82
C PRO A 84 -2.41 -8.41 16.31
N ASN A 85 -2.47 -7.67 15.21
CA ASN A 85 -1.30 -7.04 14.60
C ASN A 85 -1.25 -5.55 14.97
N PRO A 86 -0.33 -5.11 15.85
CA PRO A 86 -0.26 -3.71 16.28
C PRO A 86 0.36 -2.78 15.22
N HIS A 87 1.05 -3.35 14.22
CA HIS A 87 1.73 -2.59 13.19
C HIS A 87 1.14 -2.93 11.82
N TRP A 88 0.52 -1.95 11.19
CA TRP A 88 -0.01 -2.08 9.84
C TRP A 88 0.88 -1.31 8.89
N ASN A 89 0.98 -1.80 7.67
CA ASN A 89 1.68 -1.10 6.60
C ASN A 89 0.68 -0.85 5.48
N GLY A 90 0.82 0.26 4.80
CA GLY A 90 0.09 0.49 3.59
C GLY A 90 0.94 1.13 2.51
N ASP A 91 0.71 0.63 1.31
CA ASP A 91 1.50 0.90 0.12
C ASP A 91 0.56 1.26 -1.02
N ASP A 92 1.00 2.18 -1.87
CA ASP A 92 0.27 2.57 -3.05
C ASP A 92 0.93 2.03 -4.32
N THR A 93 0.09 1.61 -5.25
CA THR A 93 0.56 1.07 -6.53
C THR A 93 -0.07 1.86 -7.67
N PHE A 94 0.78 2.54 -8.44
CA PHE A 94 0.33 3.31 -9.61
C PHE A 94 0.00 2.43 -10.82
N ARG A 95 0.88 1.46 -11.12
CA ARG A 95 0.85 0.71 -12.39
C ARG A 95 -0.39 -0.17 -12.58
N THR A 96 -1.06 -0.50 -11.49
CA THR A 96 -2.19 -1.44 -11.45
C THR A 96 -3.51 -0.76 -11.06
N SER A 97 -3.51 0.58 -10.91
CA SER A 97 -4.73 1.31 -10.57
C SER A 97 -5.78 1.19 -11.69
N PRO A 98 -7.08 1.00 -11.38
CA PRO A 98 -8.12 1.07 -12.39
C PRO A 98 -8.10 2.43 -13.07
N ALA A 99 -8.36 2.48 -14.38
CA ALA A 99 -8.09 3.63 -15.24
C ALA A 99 -8.73 4.98 -14.79
N LEU A 100 -9.82 4.93 -14.02
CA LEU A 100 -10.47 6.13 -13.50
C LEU A 100 -9.90 6.63 -12.17
N PHE A 101 -9.12 5.82 -11.45
CA PHE A 101 -8.58 6.17 -10.14
C PHE A 101 -7.12 6.56 -10.24
N ALA A 102 -6.73 7.60 -9.51
CA ALA A 102 -5.35 8.06 -9.47
C ALA A 102 -4.40 7.00 -8.89
N ARG A 103 -4.88 6.22 -7.91
CA ARG A 103 -4.09 5.19 -7.21
C ARG A 103 -4.96 4.03 -6.73
N SER A 104 -4.32 2.86 -6.64
CA SER A 104 -4.73 1.78 -5.77
C SER A 104 -3.87 1.78 -4.51
N TYR A 105 -4.47 1.44 -3.37
CA TYR A 105 -3.84 1.47 -2.06
C TYR A 105 -4.18 0.20 -1.29
N TYR A 106 -3.18 -0.40 -0.66
CA TYR A 106 -3.31 -1.63 0.10
C TYR A 106 -2.96 -1.37 1.56
N ILE A 107 -3.71 -1.96 2.49
CA ILE A 107 -3.26 -2.13 3.88
C ILE A 107 -2.99 -3.60 4.09
N TYR A 108 -1.81 -3.90 4.61
CA TYR A 108 -1.33 -5.25 4.86
C TYR A 108 -0.67 -5.35 6.23
N VAL A 109 -0.62 -6.59 6.72
CA VAL A 109 0.08 -6.95 7.94
C VAL A 109 1.10 -8.03 7.62
N TRP A 110 2.16 -8.09 8.41
CA TRP A 110 3.13 -9.18 8.36
C TRP A 110 2.77 -10.23 9.40
N ASP A 111 2.84 -11.49 9.03
CA ASP A 111 3.00 -12.57 10.00
C ASP A 111 4.39 -13.22 9.84
N GLU A 112 4.66 -14.25 10.63
CA GLU A 112 5.95 -14.96 10.64
C GLU A 112 6.36 -15.51 9.26
N TYR A 113 5.43 -15.68 8.32
CA TYR A 113 5.66 -16.38 7.06
C TYR A 113 5.46 -15.51 5.82
N SER A 114 4.66 -14.44 5.91
CA SER A 114 4.24 -13.70 4.72
C SER A 114 3.60 -12.34 5.02
N MET A 115 3.65 -11.49 4.00
CA MET A 115 2.83 -10.30 3.91
C MET A 115 1.39 -10.68 3.50
N LYS A 116 0.38 -10.23 4.26
CA LYS A 116 -1.03 -10.49 3.99
C LYS A 116 -1.77 -9.22 3.63
N PRO A 117 -2.22 -9.05 2.36
CA PRO A 117 -3.06 -7.92 1.98
C PRO A 117 -4.45 -8.07 2.62
N ILE A 118 -4.84 -7.07 3.40
CA ILE A 118 -6.10 -7.10 4.16
C ILE A 118 -7.15 -6.21 3.52
N ILE A 119 -6.75 -4.99 3.15
CA ILE A 119 -7.62 -4.00 2.53
C ILE A 119 -7.05 -3.67 1.16
N TYR A 120 -7.94 -3.61 0.17
CA TYR A 120 -7.68 -3.03 -1.13
C TYR A 120 -8.59 -1.83 -1.32
N SER A 121 -8.05 -0.71 -1.78
CA SER A 121 -8.82 0.50 -2.02
C SER A 121 -8.33 1.27 -3.25
N CYS A 122 -9.21 2.10 -3.81
CA CYS A 122 -8.91 2.98 -4.92
C CYS A 122 -9.31 4.42 -4.58
N TYR A 123 -8.45 5.38 -4.89
CA TYR A 123 -8.63 6.80 -4.58
C TYR A 123 -8.80 7.63 -5.84
N GLU A 124 -9.78 8.54 -5.82
CA GLU A 124 -10.00 9.51 -6.89
C GLU A 124 -8.79 10.41 -7.11
N ASN A 125 -8.09 10.79 -6.03
CA ASN A 125 -6.91 11.64 -6.08
C ASN A 125 -5.95 11.32 -4.90
N LYS A 126 -4.89 12.14 -4.74
CA LYS A 126 -3.85 11.96 -3.71
C LYS A 126 -4.13 12.74 -2.41
N SER A 127 -5.37 13.10 -2.12
CA SER A 127 -5.69 13.93 -0.95
C SER A 127 -5.59 13.15 0.35
N GLU A 128 -5.18 13.84 1.42
CA GLU A 128 -5.31 13.38 2.81
C GLU A 128 -6.74 12.95 3.14
N THR A 129 -7.72 13.66 2.58
CA THR A 129 -9.15 13.36 2.69
C THR A 129 -9.49 11.93 2.26
N CYS A 130 -8.86 11.40 1.19
CA CYS A 130 -9.08 10.02 0.77
C CYS A 130 -8.63 9.01 1.84
N CYS A 131 -7.46 9.24 2.46
CA CYS A 131 -6.95 8.39 3.53
C CYS A 131 -7.86 8.43 4.76
N HIS A 132 -8.26 9.63 5.19
CA HIS A 132 -9.20 9.80 6.30
C HIS A 132 -10.53 9.07 6.05
N LYS A 133 -11.11 9.24 4.87
CA LYS A 133 -12.35 8.53 4.49
C LYS A 133 -12.19 7.01 4.52
N LEU A 134 -11.04 6.47 4.09
CA LEU A 134 -10.74 5.05 4.16
C LEU A 134 -10.73 4.56 5.62
N LEU A 135 -9.90 5.19 6.46
CA LEU A 135 -9.73 4.78 7.85
C LEU A 135 -11.02 4.95 8.66
N GLU A 136 -11.73 6.07 8.50
CA GLU A 136 -13.02 6.28 9.14
C GLU A 136 -14.03 5.21 8.75
N SER A 137 -14.16 4.92 7.45
CA SER A 137 -15.05 3.87 6.96
C SER A 137 -14.66 2.49 7.51
N LEU A 138 -13.36 2.20 7.61
CA LEU A 138 -12.85 0.97 8.22
C LEU A 138 -13.29 0.86 9.68
N PHE A 139 -13.01 1.88 10.50
CA PHE A 139 -13.36 1.88 11.93
C PHE A 139 -14.87 1.77 12.17
N VAL A 140 -15.68 2.46 11.36
CA VAL A 140 -17.14 2.31 11.39
C VAL A 140 -17.56 0.88 11.03
N HIS A 141 -16.94 0.29 10.00
CA HIS A 141 -17.29 -1.04 9.51
C HIS A 141 -16.94 -2.16 10.49
N VAL A 142 -15.76 -2.10 11.11
CA VAL A 142 -15.33 -3.09 12.13
C VAL A 142 -16.10 -2.97 13.43
N LYS A 143 -16.46 -1.74 13.84
CA LYS A 143 -17.32 -1.51 15.00
C LYS A 143 -18.68 -2.17 14.83
N LYS A 144 -19.29 -2.09 13.64
CA LYS A 144 -20.56 -2.78 13.32
C LYS A 144 -20.46 -4.30 13.41
N ARG A 145 -19.26 -4.87 13.28
CA ARG A 145 -18.99 -6.31 13.29
C ARG A 145 -18.37 -6.80 14.62
N ASN A 146 -18.32 -5.95 15.64
CA ASN A 146 -17.69 -6.23 16.93
C ASN A 146 -16.22 -6.69 16.80
N ILE A 147 -15.49 -6.15 15.80
CA ILE A 147 -14.05 -6.37 15.65
C ILE A 147 -13.34 -5.19 16.32
N THR A 148 -12.52 -5.49 17.33
CA THR A 148 -11.71 -4.50 18.04
C THR A 148 -10.39 -4.30 17.30
N LEU A 149 -10.13 -3.10 16.81
CA LEU A 149 -8.84 -2.72 16.23
C LEU A 149 -8.11 -1.78 17.19
N ASN A 150 -6.85 -2.09 17.49
CA ASN A 150 -5.98 -1.24 18.32
C ASN A 150 -4.59 -1.15 17.68
N PRO A 151 -4.47 -0.56 16.46
CA PRO A 151 -3.15 -0.37 15.87
C PRO A 151 -2.32 0.53 16.78
N SER A 152 -1.09 0.11 17.05
CA SER A 152 -0.07 0.95 17.69
C SER A 152 0.58 1.88 16.67
N THR A 153 0.82 1.38 15.45
CA THR A 153 1.30 2.20 14.33
C THR A 153 0.68 1.76 13.01
N ILE A 154 0.51 2.73 12.12
CA ILE A 154 0.15 2.48 10.72
C ILE A 154 1.20 3.20 9.88
N PHE A 155 2.08 2.45 9.23
CA PHE A 155 3.09 2.97 8.31
C PHE A 155 2.44 3.16 6.96
N ILE A 156 2.38 4.40 6.48
CA ILE A 156 1.79 4.74 5.19
C ILE A 156 2.77 5.63 4.45
N ASP A 157 3.05 5.31 3.20
CA ASP A 157 3.69 6.26 2.29
C ASP A 157 2.70 7.37 1.97
N PHE A 158 2.73 8.44 2.76
CA PHE A 158 2.05 9.68 2.43
C PHE A 158 3.06 10.63 1.80
N GLU A 159 2.96 10.85 0.48
CA GLU A 159 3.77 11.81 -0.27
C GLU A 159 3.61 13.27 0.25
N GLN A 160 2.75 13.56 1.24
CA GLN A 160 2.63 14.91 1.80
C GLN A 160 3.68 15.27 2.86
N LEU A 161 4.61 14.39 3.23
CA LEU A 161 5.82 14.85 3.95
C LEU A 161 6.69 15.78 3.08
N THR A 162 6.39 15.91 1.79
CA THR A 162 6.91 16.96 0.91
C THR A 162 6.10 18.28 0.99
N LEU A 163 5.52 18.61 2.16
CA LEU A 163 4.87 19.90 2.40
C LEU A 163 5.72 20.90 3.18
N SER A 164 6.94 20.56 3.58
CA SER A 164 7.92 21.64 3.75
C SER A 164 8.21 22.20 2.35
N LYS A 165 7.48 23.25 1.93
CA LYS A 165 7.86 24.10 0.78
C LYS A 165 9.27 24.71 0.94
N GLN A 166 9.93 24.43 2.06
CA GLN A 166 11.30 24.74 2.37
C GLN A 166 12.21 23.68 1.73
N GLU A 167 12.73 24.04 0.56
CA GLU A 167 13.69 23.25 -0.23
C GLU A 167 14.86 22.71 0.61
N ASN A 168 15.27 23.45 1.63
CA ASN A 168 16.32 23.04 2.57
C ASN A 168 15.94 21.80 3.39
N VAL A 169 14.73 21.73 3.98
CA VAL A 169 14.31 20.59 4.80
C VAL A 169 14.25 19.32 3.95
N HIS A 170 13.71 19.41 2.74
CA HIS A 170 13.66 18.28 1.82
C HIS A 170 15.06 17.79 1.43
N ARG A 171 15.99 18.71 1.16
CA ARG A 171 17.38 18.38 0.85
C ARG A 171 18.04 17.65 2.02
N GLU A 172 17.88 18.14 3.25
CA GLU A 172 18.51 17.50 4.40
C GLU A 172 17.89 16.14 4.74
N ILE A 173 16.57 15.97 4.57
CA ILE A 173 15.94 14.63 4.65
C ILE A 173 16.51 13.69 3.58
N ALA A 174 16.72 14.17 2.35
CA ALA A 174 17.36 13.39 1.30
C ALA A 174 18.82 13.04 1.66
N ASN A 175 19.55 13.96 2.31
CA ASN A 175 20.91 13.72 2.78
C ASN A 175 20.95 12.62 3.86
N ILE A 176 19.96 12.56 4.77
CA ILE A 176 19.82 11.44 5.73
C ILE A 176 19.65 10.12 4.99
N ILE A 177 18.79 10.08 3.97
CA ILE A 177 18.56 8.87 3.15
C ILE A 177 19.82 8.47 2.36
N ALA A 178 20.69 9.43 2.05
CA ALA A 178 21.94 9.22 1.34
C ALA A 178 23.12 8.80 2.23
N LEU A 179 22.99 8.83 3.57
CA LEU A 179 24.04 8.38 4.50
C LEU A 179 24.59 6.95 4.21
N PRO A 180 23.78 5.98 3.75
CA PRO A 180 24.30 4.67 3.35
C PRO A 180 25.30 4.71 2.19
N LEU A 181 25.36 5.82 1.44
CA LEU A 181 26.12 5.97 0.20
C LEU A 181 27.34 6.87 0.35
N ILE A 182 27.69 7.28 1.57
CA ILE A 182 28.88 8.10 1.84
C ILE A 182 29.96 7.26 2.54
N LEU A 183 31.19 7.76 2.48
CA LEU A 183 32.34 7.16 3.15
C LEU A 183 32.06 6.95 4.65
N PRO A 184 32.29 5.74 5.20
CA PRO A 184 31.92 5.44 6.59
C PRO A 184 32.50 6.38 7.65
N ASN A 185 33.70 6.91 7.42
CA ASN A 185 34.36 7.85 8.33
C ASN A 185 33.79 9.27 8.27
N GLU A 186 33.01 9.61 7.24
CA GLU A 186 32.38 10.93 7.09
C GLU A 186 30.94 10.97 7.63
N ILE A 187 30.36 9.82 7.99
CA ILE A 187 28.95 9.70 8.41
C ILE A 187 28.60 10.63 9.56
N ASN A 188 29.42 10.67 10.61
CA ASN A 188 29.16 11.50 11.79
C ASN A 188 29.20 12.99 11.43
N ASN A 189 30.23 13.42 10.70
CA ASN A 189 30.36 14.82 10.24
C ASN A 189 29.18 15.24 9.36
N CYS A 190 28.75 14.37 8.44
CA CYS A 190 27.59 14.64 7.60
C CYS A 190 26.31 14.77 8.45
N MET A 191 26.13 13.90 9.44
CA MET A 191 24.95 13.97 10.31
C MET A 191 24.97 15.25 11.17
N GLU A 192 26.11 15.66 11.71
CA GLU A 192 26.24 16.93 12.45
C GLU A 192 25.79 18.13 11.61
N ASN A 193 26.24 18.23 10.36
CA ASN A 193 25.82 19.30 9.46
C ASN A 193 24.30 19.26 9.17
N ILE A 194 23.74 18.05 8.98
CA ILE A 194 22.30 17.87 8.78
C ILE A 194 21.50 18.32 10.02
N ILE A 195 21.99 18.04 11.22
CA ILE A 195 21.37 18.44 12.49
C ILE A 195 21.37 19.96 12.60
N ASP A 196 22.50 20.61 12.36
CA ASP A 196 22.63 22.06 12.44
C ASP A 196 21.65 22.76 11.48
N GLU A 197 21.45 22.21 10.29
CA GLU A 197 20.44 22.70 9.37
C GLU A 197 19.02 22.40 9.88
N LEU A 198 18.67 21.15 10.21
CA LEU A 198 17.30 20.74 10.52
C LEU A 198 16.76 21.22 11.88
N CYS A 199 17.58 21.25 12.93
CA CYS A 199 17.15 21.62 14.30
C CYS A 199 16.70 23.09 14.40
N ASN A 200 17.07 23.94 13.45
CA ASN A 200 16.65 25.33 13.39
C ASN A 200 15.23 25.53 12.82
N TYR A 201 14.59 24.48 12.28
CA TYR A 201 13.30 24.61 11.58
C TYR A 201 12.08 24.16 12.39
N ASP A 202 12.12 22.99 13.02
CA ASP A 202 10.94 22.41 13.69
C ASP A 202 11.32 21.42 14.80
N SER A 203 10.62 21.50 15.93
CA SER A 203 10.68 20.54 17.04
C SER A 203 10.33 19.11 16.66
N GLU A 204 9.51 18.87 15.62
CA GLU A 204 9.27 17.52 15.11
C GLU A 204 10.46 16.96 14.33
N LEU A 205 11.22 17.82 13.64
CA LEU A 205 12.46 17.44 12.95
C LEU A 205 13.58 17.10 13.95
N GLU A 206 13.60 17.76 15.11
CA GLU A 206 14.48 17.41 16.22
C GLU A 206 14.22 15.97 16.72
N LYS A 207 12.96 15.53 16.77
CA LYS A 207 12.64 14.13 17.13
C LYS A 207 13.16 13.15 16.09
N LEU A 208 13.09 13.50 14.80
CA LEU A 208 13.62 12.69 13.71
C LEU A 208 15.14 12.57 13.81
N THR A 209 15.87 13.69 13.94
CA THR A 209 17.34 13.66 14.03
C THR A 209 17.80 12.90 15.27
N ASN A 210 17.17 13.12 16.43
CA ASN A 210 17.45 12.36 17.66
C ASN A 210 17.21 10.85 17.49
N TYR A 211 16.15 10.46 16.77
CA TYR A 211 15.90 9.06 16.44
C TYR A 211 17.00 8.48 15.55
N VAL A 212 17.42 9.21 14.52
CA VAL A 212 18.47 8.77 13.59
C VAL A 212 19.80 8.60 14.33
N ILE A 213 20.20 9.58 15.14
CA ILE A 213 21.45 9.54 15.91
C ILE A 213 21.48 8.30 16.80
N LYS A 214 20.45 8.13 17.63
CA LYS A 214 20.36 7.04 18.62
C LYS A 214 20.38 5.65 17.99
N ASN A 215 19.77 5.49 16.82
CA ASN A 215 19.64 4.16 16.21
C ASN A 215 20.73 3.84 15.20
N TYR A 216 21.34 4.83 14.55
CA TYR A 216 22.21 4.61 13.39
C TYR A 216 23.59 5.27 13.43
N ILE A 217 23.83 6.30 14.27
CA ILE A 217 25.06 7.10 14.22
C ILE A 217 25.98 6.87 15.43
N GLU A 218 25.60 7.35 16.63
CA GLU A 218 26.47 7.34 17.81
C GLU A 218 26.13 6.17 18.75
N ASP A 219 27.11 5.31 19.06
CA ASP A 219 26.93 4.06 19.83
C ASP A 219 25.65 3.30 19.41
N ALA A 220 25.44 3.29 18.10
CA ALA A 220 24.13 3.06 17.54
C ALA A 220 23.72 1.60 17.63
N ARG A 221 22.42 1.40 17.89
CA ARG A 221 21.79 0.06 17.87
C ARG A 221 22.08 -0.69 16.56
N PHE A 222 22.14 0.03 15.45
CA PHE A 222 22.48 -0.48 14.13
C PHE A 222 23.72 0.24 13.60
N SER A 223 24.89 -0.33 13.87
CA SER A 223 26.17 0.19 13.39
C SER A 223 26.19 0.40 11.87
N SER A 224 26.93 1.40 11.41
CA SER A 224 27.10 1.70 9.97
C SER A 224 27.57 0.51 9.15
N ALA A 225 28.34 -0.42 9.72
CA ALA A 225 28.71 -1.67 9.05
C ALA A 225 27.52 -2.54 8.61
N MET A 226 26.32 -2.35 9.17
CA MET A 226 25.11 -3.10 8.82
C MET A 226 24.38 -2.54 7.60
N TRP A 227 24.42 -1.23 7.41
CA TRP A 227 23.54 -0.53 6.46
C TRP A 227 24.28 0.37 5.47
N ASN A 228 25.53 0.74 5.73
CA ASN A 228 26.35 1.46 4.77
C ASN A 228 26.69 0.54 3.60
N ASN A 229 26.50 1.05 2.40
CA ASN A 229 26.69 0.32 1.15
C ASN A 229 27.80 0.94 0.28
N PHE A 230 28.55 1.94 0.74
CA PHE A 230 29.52 2.72 -0.06
C PHE A 230 30.45 1.81 -0.90
N ASP A 231 31.08 0.83 -0.26
CA ASP A 231 32.01 -0.10 -0.93
C ASP A 231 31.30 -1.13 -1.83
N THR A 232 29.98 -1.29 -1.72
CA THR A 232 29.18 -2.31 -2.41
C THR A 232 28.22 -1.74 -3.47
N ILE A 233 28.28 -0.42 -3.72
CA ILE A 233 27.40 0.28 -4.68
C ILE A 233 27.48 -0.34 -6.08
N ASP A 234 28.67 -0.78 -6.49
CA ASP A 234 28.90 -1.39 -7.80
C ASP A 234 28.64 -2.90 -7.83
N GLU A 235 28.48 -3.54 -6.67
CA GLU A 235 28.37 -5.00 -6.54
C GLU A 235 26.92 -5.49 -6.37
N ARG A 236 26.03 -4.66 -5.83
CA ARG A 236 24.64 -5.05 -5.54
C ARG A 236 23.66 -4.57 -6.62
N PRO A 237 22.72 -5.41 -7.08
CA PRO A 237 21.66 -4.96 -7.97
C PRO A 237 20.79 -3.91 -7.27
N ARG A 238 20.41 -2.86 -8.01
CA ARG A 238 19.75 -1.63 -7.53
C ARG A 238 18.34 -1.79 -6.93
N THR A 239 17.89 -3.01 -6.62
CA THR A 239 16.53 -3.26 -6.14
C THR A 239 16.46 -4.40 -5.13
N ASN A 240 15.80 -4.12 -4.00
CA ASN A 240 15.61 -5.02 -2.87
C ASN A 240 14.47 -6.04 -3.12
N SER A 241 14.08 -6.29 -4.37
CA SER A 241 12.95 -7.16 -4.72
C SER A 241 13.26 -8.67 -4.61
N HIS A 242 14.27 -9.04 -3.83
CA HIS A 242 14.78 -10.42 -3.73
C HIS A 242 14.99 -10.92 -2.29
N LEU A 243 14.26 -10.35 -1.33
CA LEU A 243 14.10 -10.95 0.01
C LEU A 243 12.62 -11.19 0.28
#